data_AF-A0A7S4CIU3-F1
#
_entry.id   AF-A0A7S4CIU3-F1
#
_cell.length_a   1.000
_cell.length_b   1.000
_cell.length_c   1.000
_cell.angle_alpha   90.00
_cell.angle_beta   90.00
_cell.angle_gamma   90.00
#
_symmetry.space_group_name_H-M   'P 1'
#
loop_
_entity.id
_entity.type
_entity.pdbx_description
1 polymer ?
#
loop_
_entity_poly.entity_id
_entity_poly.type
_entity_poly.pdbx_seq_one_letter_code
_entity_poly.pdbx_strand_id
1 'polypeptide(L)'
;EPEEESEEGIDESGIPTFPECTKSYAYKKLLFSLCFFHSIIQERKKFGPLGWNVRYEFNDTDLEVSLHWLHMFLDEKEEIPWESLRYMIGEIIYGGRVTDEWDRRALLCILDNYYRPAALSDDFRYAPSGSIMSPPDGPLASYLQHIDQIPMNDDPEVFCMHENANIRNQMQESTFIMSTVISLQPRSSGEVAGVPSEQVVMLKAQEIEEQLPQPLLMEEAGPHTFTTLANGLPNSLSTVLLHETVQFNKLLSVMVSTLALLQKAIQGLTVLSASLDLMFTSFLNNEVPA
;
A
#
# COMPACT_ATOMS: atom_id res chain seq x y z
N GLU A 1 -12.19 -28.17 34.09
CA GLU A 1 -10.74 -28.08 34.40
C GLU A 1 -10.33 -26.65 34.10
N PRO A 2 -9.58 -26.00 34.99
CA PRO A 2 -9.39 -24.56 34.93
C PRO A 2 -8.45 -24.20 33.79
N GLU A 3 -8.72 -23.05 33.19
CA GLU A 3 -7.91 -22.35 32.20
C GLU A 3 -6.53 -22.04 32.82
N GLU A 4 -5.48 -22.64 32.26
CA GLU A 4 -4.10 -22.17 32.47
C GLU A 4 -3.97 -20.85 31.70
N GLU A 5 -4.24 -19.74 32.40
CA GLU A 5 -3.69 -18.43 32.04
C GLU A 5 -2.18 -18.60 31.90
N SER A 6 -1.67 -18.34 30.71
CA SER A 6 -0.24 -18.26 30.41
C SER A 6 0.42 -17.33 31.42
N GLU A 7 1.21 -17.88 32.33
CA GLU A 7 2.07 -17.11 33.23
C GLU A 7 2.94 -16.18 32.37
N GLU A 8 2.63 -14.87 32.43
CA GLU A 8 3.52 -13.83 31.93
C GLU A 8 4.89 -14.06 32.58
N GLY A 9 5.93 -14.26 31.75
CA GLY A 9 7.29 -14.54 32.20
C GLY A 9 7.90 -13.37 32.97
N ILE A 10 7.52 -13.21 34.23
CA ILE A 10 8.02 -12.24 35.18
C ILE A 10 8.75 -13.02 36.28
N ASP A 11 10.07 -12.86 36.36
CA ASP A 11 10.88 -13.41 37.46
C ASP A 11 10.41 -12.84 38.82
N GLU A 12 10.74 -13.49 39.95
CA GLU A 12 10.40 -13.04 41.32
C GLU A 12 10.86 -11.59 41.62
N SER A 13 11.73 -11.04 40.76
CA SER A 13 12.25 -9.68 40.76
C SER A 13 11.44 -8.65 39.95
N GLY A 14 10.36 -9.05 39.26
CA GLY A 14 9.54 -8.16 38.43
C GLY A 14 10.14 -7.88 37.04
N ILE A 15 11.19 -8.59 36.64
CA ILE A 15 11.90 -8.38 35.37
C ILE A 15 11.32 -9.33 34.32
N PRO A 16 10.90 -8.83 33.14
CA PRO A 16 10.44 -9.69 32.06
C PRO A 16 11.59 -10.59 31.59
N THR A 17 11.33 -11.88 31.53
CA THR A 17 12.28 -12.93 31.15
C THR A 17 11.77 -13.71 29.95
N PHE A 18 12.70 -14.28 29.17
CA PHE A 18 12.31 -15.18 28.09
C PHE A 18 11.65 -16.43 28.67
N PRO A 19 10.58 -16.95 28.03
CA PRO A 19 9.97 -18.21 28.43
C PRO A 19 10.97 -19.37 28.28
N GLU A 20 10.85 -20.38 29.14
CA GLU A 20 11.68 -21.57 29.08
C GLU A 20 11.42 -22.34 27.77
N CYS A 21 12.49 -22.74 27.09
CA CYS A 21 12.40 -23.53 25.85
C CYS A 21 13.60 -24.47 25.76
N THR A 22 13.36 -25.69 25.27
CA THR A 22 14.36 -26.75 25.10
C THR A 22 15.56 -26.28 24.26
N LYS A 23 15.29 -25.40 23.28
CA LYS A 23 16.31 -24.79 22.40
C LYS A 23 16.39 -23.28 22.61
N SER A 24 16.68 -22.85 23.84
CA SER A 24 16.70 -21.43 24.23
C SER A 24 17.45 -20.51 23.26
N TYR A 25 18.65 -20.88 22.80
CA TYR A 25 19.42 -20.07 21.84
C TYR A 25 18.68 -19.86 20.50
N ALA A 26 18.17 -20.95 19.91
CA ALA A 26 17.44 -20.87 18.65
C ALA A 26 16.11 -20.13 18.81
N TYR A 27 15.43 -20.34 19.93
CA TYR A 27 14.19 -19.65 20.27
C TYR A 27 14.40 -18.13 20.32
N LYS A 28 15.37 -17.62 21.09
CA LYS A 28 15.62 -16.17 21.20
C LYS A 28 15.98 -15.52 19.86
N LYS A 29 16.78 -16.18 19.03
CA LYS A 29 17.17 -15.69 17.69
C LYS A 29 15.96 -15.62 16.76
N LEU A 30 15.15 -16.68 16.71
CA LEU A 30 13.96 -16.73 15.86
C LEU A 30 12.84 -15.82 16.37
N LEU A 31 12.71 -15.66 17.69
CA LEU A 31 11.83 -14.71 18.34
C LEU A 31 12.11 -13.29 17.86
N PHE A 32 13.37 -12.85 17.93
CA PHE A 32 13.74 -11.52 17.45
C PHE A 32 13.47 -11.37 15.94
N SER A 33 13.83 -12.38 15.14
CA SER A 33 13.55 -12.37 13.70
C SER A 33 12.05 -12.30 13.37
N LEU A 34 11.20 -12.94 14.17
CA LEU A 34 9.74 -12.88 14.02
C LEU A 34 9.17 -11.51 14.38
N CYS A 35 9.59 -10.93 15.51
CA CYS A 35 9.18 -9.58 15.90
C CYS A 35 9.64 -8.54 14.86
N PHE A 36 10.84 -8.71 14.31
CA PHE A 36 11.37 -7.83 13.28
C PHE A 36 10.62 -8.00 11.95
N PHE A 37 10.32 -9.23 11.55
CA PHE A 37 9.45 -9.53 10.40
C PHE A 37 8.07 -8.87 10.56
N HIS A 38 7.43 -9.04 11.72
CA HIS A 38 6.14 -8.45 12.05
C HIS A 38 6.16 -6.91 11.94
N SER A 39 7.21 -6.28 12.49
CA SER A 39 7.42 -4.83 12.40
C SER A 39 7.54 -4.37 10.94
N ILE A 40 8.30 -5.10 10.12
CA ILE A 40 8.50 -4.76 8.70
C ILE A 40 7.20 -4.84 7.91
N ILE A 41 6.43 -5.92 8.05
CA ILE A 41 5.20 -6.08 7.27
C ILE A 41 4.14 -5.03 7.66
N GLN A 42 4.12 -4.62 8.94
CA GLN A 42 3.28 -3.53 9.41
C GLN A 42 3.72 -2.18 8.83
N GLU A 43 5.01 -1.87 8.91
CA GLU A 43 5.57 -0.60 8.42
C GLU A 43 5.50 -0.47 6.90
N ARG A 44 5.53 -1.58 6.16
CA ARG A 44 5.41 -1.59 4.69
C ARG A 44 4.16 -0.90 4.18
N LYS A 45 3.10 -0.76 4.99
CA LYS A 45 1.88 -0.01 4.63
C LYS A 45 2.15 1.46 4.27
N LYS A 46 3.24 2.05 4.77
CA LYS A 46 3.63 3.44 4.48
C LYS A 46 3.92 3.68 3.00
N PHE A 47 4.43 2.66 2.30
CA PHE A 47 4.78 2.77 0.88
C PHE A 47 3.58 2.62 -0.08
N GLY A 48 2.35 2.54 0.45
CA GLY A 48 1.14 2.38 -0.35
C GLY A 48 1.23 1.15 -1.27
N PRO A 49 0.87 1.26 -2.57
CA PRO A 49 0.92 0.14 -3.52
C PRO A 49 2.31 -0.46 -3.76
N LEU A 50 3.41 0.23 -3.40
CA LEU A 50 4.75 -0.38 -3.46
C LEU A 50 5.00 -1.33 -2.28
N GLY A 51 4.32 -1.13 -1.16
CA GLY A 51 4.37 -2.00 0.00
C GLY A 51 3.40 -3.16 -0.13
N TRP A 52 2.12 -2.83 -0.30
CA TRP A 52 1.02 -3.77 -0.45
C TRP A 52 -0.01 -3.21 -1.43
N ASN A 53 -0.52 -4.04 -2.34
CA ASN A 53 -1.61 -3.65 -3.24
C ASN A 53 -2.88 -3.34 -2.44
N VAL A 54 -3.14 -4.11 -1.38
CA VAL A 54 -4.25 -3.90 -0.45
C VAL A 54 -3.73 -3.55 0.94
N ARG A 55 -4.41 -2.63 1.64
CA ARG A 55 -4.03 -2.26 3.01
C ARG A 55 -4.48 -3.35 3.99
N TYR A 56 -3.56 -4.25 4.33
CA TYR A 56 -3.75 -5.25 5.37
C TYR A 56 -3.47 -4.69 6.76
N GLU A 57 -4.20 -5.20 7.74
CA GLU A 57 -3.98 -4.91 9.15
C GLU A 57 -3.47 -6.20 9.81
N PHE A 58 -2.20 -6.17 10.23
CA PHE A 58 -1.56 -7.26 10.98
C PHE A 58 -1.59 -6.88 12.46
N ASN A 59 -2.13 -7.75 13.30
CA ASN A 59 -2.43 -7.45 14.70
C ASN A 59 -1.49 -8.22 15.64
N ASP A 60 -1.47 -7.83 16.91
CA ASP A 60 -0.70 -8.49 17.96
C ASP A 60 -1.09 -9.97 18.12
N THR A 61 -2.36 -10.32 17.88
CA THR A 61 -2.82 -11.72 17.88
C THR A 61 -2.09 -12.58 16.84
N ASP A 62 -1.73 -12.02 15.68
CA ASP A 62 -0.99 -12.77 14.66
C ASP A 62 0.44 -13.06 15.14
N LEU A 63 1.04 -12.11 15.87
CA LEU A 63 2.34 -12.28 16.49
C LEU A 63 2.28 -13.30 17.63
N GLU A 64 1.35 -13.17 18.56
CA GLU A 64 1.16 -14.09 19.70
C GLU A 64 0.95 -15.54 19.25
N VAL A 65 0.07 -15.77 18.25
CA VAL A 65 -0.15 -17.11 17.71
C VAL A 65 1.12 -17.63 17.02
N SER A 66 1.84 -16.78 16.29
CA SER A 66 3.13 -17.16 15.68
C SER A 66 4.19 -17.53 16.72
N LEU A 67 4.22 -16.83 17.85
CA LEU A 67 5.11 -17.12 18.98
C LEU A 67 4.79 -18.44 19.65
N HIS A 68 3.50 -18.72 19.86
CA HIS A 68 3.04 -20.00 20.40
C HIS A 68 3.46 -21.17 19.50
N TRP A 69 3.24 -21.07 18.19
CA TRP A 69 3.69 -22.11 17.25
C TRP A 69 5.22 -22.24 17.19
N LEU A 70 5.95 -21.13 17.26
CA LEU A 70 7.42 -21.16 17.31
C LEU A 70 7.90 -21.94 18.53
N HIS A 71 7.33 -21.67 19.70
CA HIS A 71 7.67 -22.36 20.96
C HIS A 71 7.36 -23.86 20.87
N MET A 72 6.13 -24.21 20.49
CA MET A 72 5.68 -25.59 20.31
C MET A 72 6.59 -26.39 19.36
N PHE A 73 6.90 -25.85 18.17
CA PHE A 73 7.73 -26.56 17.20
C PHE A 73 9.17 -26.78 17.67
N LEU A 74 9.71 -25.87 18.47
CA LEU A 74 11.07 -25.98 18.99
C LEU A 74 11.18 -26.97 20.15
N ASP A 75 10.11 -27.17 20.92
CA ASP A 75 10.05 -28.14 22.02
C ASP A 75 9.71 -29.56 21.55
N GLU A 76 8.78 -29.71 20.61
CA GLU A 76 8.33 -31.05 20.18
C GLU A 76 9.31 -31.79 19.24
N LYS A 77 10.07 -31.05 18.43
CA LYS A 77 10.93 -31.64 17.39
C LYS A 77 12.39 -31.63 17.82
N GLU A 78 13.18 -32.63 17.45
CA GLU A 78 14.64 -32.61 17.72
C GLU A 78 15.37 -31.58 16.85
N GLU A 79 15.00 -31.47 15.57
CA GLU A 79 15.52 -30.48 14.62
C GLU A 79 14.53 -29.34 14.39
N ILE A 80 15.01 -28.18 13.92
CA ILE A 80 14.16 -27.01 13.64
C ILE A 80 13.39 -27.25 12.33
N PRO A 81 12.04 -27.34 12.34
CA PRO A 81 11.27 -27.63 11.15
C PRO A 81 11.01 -26.35 10.33
N TRP A 82 12.02 -25.92 9.55
CA TRP A 82 11.97 -24.67 8.78
C TRP A 82 10.79 -24.58 7.81
N GLU A 83 10.44 -25.67 7.12
CA GLU A 83 9.32 -25.68 6.18
C GLU A 83 7.98 -25.53 6.91
N SER A 84 7.80 -26.25 8.02
CA SER A 84 6.59 -26.17 8.83
C SER A 84 6.42 -24.79 9.47
N LEU A 85 7.50 -24.20 9.99
CA LEU A 85 7.47 -22.84 10.55
C LEU A 85 7.10 -21.80 9.50
N ARG A 86 7.74 -21.85 8.32
CA ARG A 86 7.43 -20.93 7.23
C ARG A 86 6.02 -21.10 6.69
N TYR A 87 5.55 -22.34 6.57
CA TYR A 87 4.18 -22.61 6.15
C TYR A 87 3.17 -22.13 7.19
N MET A 88 3.39 -22.42 8.47
CA MET A 88 2.47 -22.02 9.54
C MET A 88 2.37 -20.49 9.67
N ILE A 89 3.52 -19.82 9.76
CA ILE A 89 3.59 -18.36 9.92
C ILE A 89 3.19 -17.66 8.62
N GLY A 90 3.79 -18.05 7.50
CA GLY A 90 3.62 -17.39 6.21
C GLY A 90 2.29 -17.68 5.54
N GLU A 91 1.87 -18.94 5.48
CA GLU A 91 0.69 -19.33 4.68
C GLU A 91 -0.61 -19.31 5.48
N ILE A 92 -0.56 -19.71 6.74
CA ILE A 92 -1.77 -19.84 7.56
C ILE A 92 -2.03 -18.60 8.39
N ILE A 93 -1.06 -18.14 9.20
CA ILE A 93 -1.27 -17.03 10.15
C ILE A 93 -1.32 -15.70 9.40
N TYR A 94 -0.21 -15.25 8.84
CA TYR A 94 -0.15 -13.97 8.12
C TYR A 94 -0.79 -14.07 6.73
N GLY A 95 -0.54 -15.17 6.02
CA GLY A 95 -1.10 -15.44 4.69
C GLY A 95 -2.63 -15.55 4.70
N GLY A 96 -3.24 -15.97 5.82
CA GLY A 96 -4.69 -15.99 5.99
C GLY A 96 -5.34 -14.60 5.93
N ARG A 97 -4.56 -13.51 6.14
CA ARG A 97 -5.04 -12.13 5.99
C ARG A 97 -4.86 -11.56 4.59
N VAL A 98 -3.96 -12.15 3.80
CA VAL A 98 -3.55 -11.61 2.50
C VAL A 98 -4.45 -12.19 1.42
N THR A 99 -5.15 -11.31 0.72
CA THR A 99 -6.15 -11.67 -0.31
C THR A 99 -5.58 -11.67 -1.72
N ASP A 100 -4.54 -10.88 -1.99
CA ASP A 100 -3.91 -10.76 -3.31
C ASP A 100 -2.73 -11.73 -3.43
N GLU A 101 -2.65 -12.46 -4.56
CA GLU A 101 -1.63 -13.49 -4.76
C GLU A 101 -0.22 -12.87 -4.88
N TRP A 102 -0.09 -11.66 -5.43
CA TRP A 102 1.19 -10.99 -5.55
C TRP A 102 1.68 -10.49 -4.19
N ASP A 103 0.78 -9.94 -3.38
CA ASP A 103 1.07 -9.57 -1.99
C ASP A 103 1.43 -10.82 -1.17
N ARG A 104 0.73 -11.95 -1.36
CA ARG A 104 1.03 -13.22 -0.68
C ARG A 104 2.43 -13.72 -1.03
N ARG A 105 2.79 -13.70 -2.32
CA ARG A 105 4.16 -14.01 -2.76
C ARG A 105 5.20 -13.09 -2.13
N ALA A 106 4.92 -11.79 -2.03
CA ALA A 106 5.83 -10.84 -1.41
C ALA A 106 6.02 -11.13 0.09
N LEU A 107 4.93 -11.40 0.83
CA LEU A 107 4.95 -11.78 2.24
C LEU A 107 5.85 -13.00 2.48
N LEU A 108 5.66 -14.07 1.70
CA LEU A 108 6.45 -15.29 1.81
C LEU A 108 7.94 -15.05 1.51
N CYS A 109 8.23 -14.25 0.49
CA CYS A 109 9.61 -13.90 0.12
C CYS A 109 10.31 -13.09 1.23
N ILE A 110 9.59 -12.21 1.90
CA ILE A 110 10.10 -11.46 3.06
C ILE A 110 10.36 -12.45 4.20
N LEU A 111 9.40 -13.32 4.53
CA LEU A 111 9.55 -14.31 5.60
C LEU A 111 10.75 -15.25 5.38
N ASP A 112 10.97 -15.69 4.14
CA ASP A 112 12.11 -16.54 3.76
C ASP A 112 13.47 -15.89 4.06
N ASN A 113 13.56 -14.56 4.04
CA ASN A 113 14.78 -13.86 4.40
C ASN A 113 15.07 -13.93 5.91
N TYR A 114 14.04 -13.95 6.76
CA TYR A 114 14.15 -13.97 8.22
C TYR A 114 14.17 -15.38 8.81
N TYR A 115 13.44 -16.33 8.21
CA TYR A 115 13.32 -17.71 8.66
C TYR A 115 14.16 -18.65 7.80
N ARG A 116 15.48 -18.60 8.01
CA ARG A 116 16.46 -19.47 7.35
C ARG A 116 17.57 -19.89 8.31
N PRO A 117 18.32 -20.98 8.05
CA PRO A 117 19.39 -21.45 8.94
C PRO A 117 20.44 -20.38 9.27
N ALA A 118 20.72 -19.45 8.36
CA ALA A 118 21.65 -18.36 8.60
C ALA A 118 21.18 -17.36 9.67
N ALA A 119 19.88 -17.29 9.98
CA ALA A 119 19.34 -16.42 11.03
C ALA A 119 19.79 -16.84 12.44
N LEU A 120 20.32 -18.06 12.60
CA LEU A 120 20.90 -18.54 13.86
C LEU A 120 22.34 -18.08 14.07
N SER A 121 22.99 -17.52 13.04
CA SER A 121 24.35 -17.00 13.16
C SER A 121 24.36 -15.63 13.83
N ASP A 122 25.36 -15.37 14.68
CA ASP A 122 25.53 -14.07 15.34
C ASP A 122 25.87 -12.95 14.35
N ASP A 123 26.51 -13.29 13.23
CA ASP A 123 26.83 -12.35 12.14
C ASP A 123 25.66 -12.09 11.19
N PHE A 124 24.45 -12.58 11.51
CA PHE A 124 23.29 -12.38 10.66
C PHE A 124 22.88 -10.90 10.62
N ARG A 125 22.71 -10.39 9.41
CA ARG A 125 22.33 -9.00 9.14
C ARG A 125 20.91 -8.97 8.58
N TYR A 126 20.06 -8.17 9.19
CA TYR A 126 18.68 -7.98 8.74
C TYR A 126 18.60 -7.03 7.54
N ALA A 127 19.59 -6.12 7.40
CA ALA A 127 19.76 -5.27 6.23
C ALA A 127 21.07 -5.62 5.49
N PRO A 128 21.11 -5.61 4.15
CA PRO A 128 22.34 -5.84 3.38
C PRO A 128 23.48 -4.86 3.73
N SER A 129 23.14 -3.61 4.02
CA SER A 129 24.06 -2.56 4.50
C SER A 129 24.67 -2.84 5.88
N GLY A 130 24.11 -3.78 6.64
CA GLY A 130 24.59 -4.14 7.98
C GLY A 130 24.24 -3.13 9.07
N SER A 131 23.29 -2.24 8.82
CA SER A 131 22.79 -1.27 9.81
C SER A 131 22.12 -1.95 11.01
N ILE A 132 21.49 -3.11 10.80
CA ILE A 132 20.80 -3.87 11.83
C ILE A 132 21.32 -5.32 11.83
N MET A 133 21.94 -5.72 12.93
CA MET A 133 22.47 -7.07 13.14
C MET A 133 21.65 -7.85 14.17
N SER A 134 21.77 -9.17 14.13
CA SER A 134 21.22 -10.07 15.13
C SER A 134 21.84 -9.78 16.51
N PRO A 135 21.02 -9.53 17.55
CA PRO A 135 21.54 -9.33 18.90
C PRO A 135 22.24 -10.60 19.41
N PRO A 136 23.37 -10.49 20.13
CA PRO A 136 24.04 -11.63 20.73
C PRO A 136 23.17 -12.29 21.81
N ASP A 137 23.44 -13.56 22.11
CA ASP A 137 22.72 -14.25 23.20
C ASP A 137 22.96 -13.56 24.54
N GLY A 138 21.88 -13.36 25.29
CA GLY A 138 21.90 -12.58 26.52
C GLY A 138 20.55 -12.57 27.25
N PRO A 139 20.47 -11.81 28.35
CA PRO A 139 19.21 -11.53 29.04
C PRO A 139 18.33 -10.60 28.20
N LEU A 140 17.00 -10.61 28.45
CA LEU A 140 16.05 -9.77 27.71
C LEU A 140 16.44 -8.28 27.70
N ALA A 141 16.99 -7.78 28.82
CA ALA A 141 17.47 -6.40 28.92
C ALA A 141 18.53 -6.04 27.85
N SER A 142 19.39 -6.99 27.45
CA SER A 142 20.38 -6.77 26.40
C SER A 142 19.72 -6.63 25.02
N TYR A 143 18.62 -7.34 24.77
CA TYR A 143 17.86 -7.24 23.54
C TYR A 143 17.14 -5.90 23.45
N LEU A 144 16.55 -5.45 24.56
CA LEU A 144 15.90 -4.13 24.63
C LEU A 144 16.90 -2.99 24.40
N GLN A 145 18.08 -3.05 25.04
CA GLN A 145 19.15 -2.07 24.80
C GLN A 145 19.64 -2.06 23.34
N HIS A 146 19.62 -3.21 22.65
CA HIS A 146 19.96 -3.29 21.23
C HIS A 146 18.90 -2.61 20.38
N ILE A 147 17.61 -2.79 20.70
CA ILE A 147 16.50 -2.12 20.01
C ILE A 147 16.58 -0.60 20.19
N ASP A 148 16.92 -0.11 21.38
CA ASP A 148 17.07 1.32 21.67
C ASP A 148 18.21 1.98 20.88
N GLN A 149 19.18 1.20 20.40
CA GLN A 149 20.30 1.70 19.58
C GLN A 149 19.94 1.79 18.08
N ILE A 150 18.82 1.21 17.65
CA ILE A 150 18.39 1.25 16.26
C ILE A 150 17.99 2.70 15.89
N PRO A 151 18.43 3.23 14.74
CA PRO A 151 18.05 4.57 14.31
C PRO A 151 16.52 4.74 14.19
N MET A 152 16.01 5.91 14.58
CA MET A 152 14.60 6.26 14.41
C MET A 152 14.16 6.43 12.95
N ASN A 153 15.11 6.64 12.03
CA ASN A 153 14.84 6.76 10.62
C ASN A 153 15.36 5.52 9.89
N ASP A 154 14.43 4.71 9.39
CA ASP A 154 14.74 3.44 8.75
C ASP A 154 15.13 3.61 7.28
N ASP A 155 16.19 2.94 6.86
CA ASP A 155 16.53 2.84 5.45
C ASP A 155 15.57 1.89 4.71
N PRO A 156 15.17 2.20 3.45
CA PRO A 156 14.28 1.36 2.65
C PRO A 156 14.75 -0.08 2.47
N GLU A 157 16.05 -0.32 2.56
CA GLU A 157 16.66 -1.64 2.45
C GLU A 157 16.14 -2.60 3.53
N VAL A 158 15.84 -2.09 4.73
CA VAL A 158 15.28 -2.87 5.85
C VAL A 158 13.94 -3.48 5.47
N PHE A 159 13.13 -2.77 4.67
CA PHE A 159 11.85 -3.23 4.15
C PHE A 159 11.98 -4.09 2.88
N CYS A 160 13.21 -4.48 2.52
CA CYS A 160 13.56 -5.12 1.25
C CYS A 160 13.15 -4.29 0.03
N MET A 161 13.32 -2.96 0.09
CA MET A 161 12.97 -2.03 -0.99
C MET A 161 14.16 -1.21 -1.47
N HIS A 162 14.04 -0.68 -2.68
CA HIS A 162 14.98 0.28 -3.25
C HIS A 162 14.76 1.68 -2.66
N GLU A 163 15.80 2.51 -2.62
CA GLU A 163 15.77 3.87 -2.06
C GLU A 163 14.67 4.78 -2.66
N ASN A 164 14.33 4.55 -3.93
CA ASN A 164 13.20 5.20 -4.62
C ASN A 164 11.85 5.04 -3.91
N ALA A 165 11.67 3.98 -3.11
CA ALA A 165 10.47 3.81 -2.29
C ALA A 165 10.32 4.94 -1.26
N ASN A 166 11.43 5.41 -0.67
CA ASN A 166 11.43 6.54 0.26
C ASN A 166 11.04 7.84 -0.45
N ILE A 167 11.62 8.09 -1.64
CA ILE A 167 11.29 9.27 -2.45
C ILE A 167 9.79 9.30 -2.74
N ARG A 168 9.19 8.15 -3.11
CA ARG A 168 7.76 8.06 -3.37
C ARG A 168 6.92 8.27 -2.11
N ASN A 169 7.33 7.70 -0.98
CA ASN A 169 6.64 7.92 0.30
C ASN A 169 6.64 9.41 0.68
N GLN A 170 7.81 10.06 0.63
CA GLN A 170 7.96 11.49 0.91
C GLN A 170 7.11 12.34 -0.05
N MET A 171 7.06 11.98 -1.33
CA MET A 171 6.21 12.66 -2.31
C MET A 171 4.72 12.51 -1.97
N GLN A 172 4.29 11.33 -1.51
CA GLN A 172 2.91 11.07 -1.10
C GLN A 172 2.54 11.86 0.16
N GLU A 173 3.39 11.81 1.20
CA GLU A 173 3.21 12.58 2.42
C GLU A 173 3.18 14.09 2.15
N SER A 174 4.10 14.59 1.31
CA SER A 174 4.12 15.99 0.90
C SER A 174 2.85 16.39 0.15
N THR A 175 2.34 15.53 -0.72
CA THR A 175 1.09 15.78 -1.46
C THR A 175 -0.11 15.82 -0.50
N PHE A 176 -0.14 14.91 0.48
CA PHE A 176 -1.18 14.87 1.51
C PHE A 176 -1.17 16.11 2.43
N ILE A 177 0.03 16.57 2.84
CA ILE A 177 0.16 17.81 3.62
C ILE A 177 -0.29 19.00 2.78
N MET A 178 0.14 19.08 1.51
CA MET A 178 -0.23 20.17 0.61
C MET A 178 -1.74 20.23 0.36
N SER A 179 -2.39 19.08 0.11
CA SER A 179 -3.84 19.03 -0.06
C SER A 179 -4.58 19.43 1.22
N THR A 180 -4.08 19.03 2.39
CA THR A 180 -4.60 19.46 3.69
C THR A 180 -4.49 20.97 3.86
N VAL A 181 -3.34 21.57 3.53
CA VAL A 181 -3.14 23.03 3.56
C VAL A 181 -4.10 23.76 2.61
N ILE A 182 -4.26 23.27 1.37
CA ILE A 182 -5.21 23.83 0.40
C ILE A 182 -6.65 23.76 0.94
N SER A 183 -7.03 22.65 1.59
CA SER A 183 -8.37 22.49 2.18
C SER A 183 -8.66 23.43 3.34
N LEU A 184 -7.62 23.86 4.07
CA LEU A 184 -7.72 24.84 5.16
C LEU A 184 -7.75 26.29 4.66
N GLN A 185 -7.41 26.54 3.40
CA GLN A 185 -7.35 27.89 2.86
C GLN A 185 -8.76 28.52 2.82
N PRO A 186 -8.95 29.74 3.35
CA PRO A 186 -10.25 30.41 3.32
C PRO A 186 -10.65 30.68 1.87
N ARG A 187 -11.80 30.13 1.45
CA ARG A 187 -12.36 30.30 0.10
C ARG A 187 -12.69 31.76 -0.25
N SER A 188 -12.74 32.64 0.75
CA SER A 188 -12.94 34.08 0.61
C SER A 188 -11.65 34.89 0.36
N SER A 189 -10.47 34.27 0.47
CA SER A 189 -9.16 34.95 0.37
C SER A 189 -8.42 34.72 -0.95
N GLY A 190 -9.03 34.03 -1.90
CA GLY A 190 -8.46 33.67 -3.20
C GLY A 190 -8.71 34.68 -4.32
N GLU A 191 -8.82 35.98 -4.05
CA GLU A 191 -8.66 37.01 -5.10
C GLU A 191 -7.17 37.15 -5.44
N VAL A 192 -6.57 36.11 -6.00
CA VAL A 192 -5.25 36.26 -6.61
C VAL A 192 -5.48 36.91 -7.97
N ALA A 193 -5.09 38.18 -8.08
CA ALA A 193 -5.09 39.00 -9.31
C ALA A 193 -6.42 39.62 -9.77
N GLY A 194 -7.42 39.82 -8.89
CA GLY A 194 -8.62 40.61 -9.23
C GLY A 194 -9.52 40.01 -10.33
N VAL A 195 -9.29 38.74 -10.68
CA VAL A 195 -10.16 37.97 -11.59
C VAL A 195 -11.10 37.13 -10.73
N PRO A 196 -12.43 37.21 -10.93
CA PRO A 196 -13.37 36.40 -10.18
C PRO A 196 -13.15 34.90 -10.45
N SER A 197 -13.26 34.08 -9.40
CA SER A 197 -13.11 32.61 -9.47
C SER A 197 -13.96 31.98 -10.57
N GLU A 198 -15.16 32.51 -10.78
CA GLU A 198 -16.08 32.15 -11.86
C GLU A 198 -15.47 32.32 -13.26
N GLN A 199 -14.74 33.40 -13.51
CA GLN A 199 -14.11 33.66 -14.81
C GLN A 199 -12.92 32.72 -15.05
N VAL A 200 -12.18 32.35 -14.00
CA VAL A 200 -11.11 31.36 -14.11
C VAL A 200 -11.66 29.99 -14.48
N VAL A 201 -12.72 29.54 -13.81
CA VAL A 201 -13.36 28.25 -14.13
C VAL A 201 -13.97 28.27 -15.54
N MET A 202 -14.59 29.38 -15.94
CA MET A 202 -15.15 29.52 -17.28
C MET A 202 -14.08 29.40 -18.38
N LEU A 203 -12.93 30.07 -18.22
CA LEU A 203 -11.83 29.98 -19.18
C LEU A 203 -11.27 28.56 -19.27
N LYS A 204 -11.05 27.90 -18.13
CA LYS A 204 -10.59 26.50 -18.11
C LYS A 204 -11.59 25.54 -18.76
N ALA A 205 -12.89 25.75 -18.50
CA ALA A 205 -13.93 24.92 -19.11
C ALA A 205 -13.97 25.09 -20.64
N GLN A 206 -13.76 26.30 -21.14
CA GLN A 206 -13.66 26.58 -22.58
C GLN A 206 -12.41 25.97 -23.20
N GLU A 207 -11.25 26.09 -22.55
CA GLU A 207 -9.99 25.50 -23.02
C GLU A 207 -10.10 23.97 -23.15
N ILE A 208 -10.73 23.30 -22.16
CA ILE A 208 -10.97 21.86 -22.22
C ILE A 208 -11.98 21.51 -23.32
N GLU A 209 -13.02 22.31 -23.51
CA GLU A 209 -14.00 22.12 -24.58
C GLU A 209 -13.38 22.24 -25.98
N GLU A 210 -12.45 23.17 -26.18
CA GLU A 210 -11.71 23.33 -27.44
C GLU A 210 -10.73 22.19 -27.71
N GLN A 211 -10.14 21.61 -26.66
CA GLN A 211 -9.20 20.48 -26.77
C GLN A 211 -9.90 19.11 -26.87
N LEU A 212 -11.20 19.04 -26.60
CA LEU A 212 -11.96 17.79 -26.66
C LEU A 212 -12.03 17.27 -28.12
N PRO A 213 -11.63 16.01 -28.38
CA PRO A 213 -11.74 15.45 -29.71
C PRO A 213 -13.21 15.28 -30.12
N GLN A 214 -13.46 15.38 -31.44
CA GLN A 214 -14.79 15.09 -31.99
C GLN A 214 -15.16 13.62 -31.75
N PRO A 215 -16.47 13.29 -31.69
CA PRO A 215 -16.92 11.91 -31.57
C PRO A 215 -16.28 11.04 -32.65
N LEU A 216 -15.76 9.89 -32.24
CA LEU A 216 -15.12 8.95 -33.14
C LEU A 216 -16.20 8.33 -34.05
N LEU A 217 -16.21 8.73 -35.33
CA LEU A 217 -17.12 8.19 -36.33
C LEU A 217 -16.51 6.94 -36.96
N MET A 218 -17.29 5.85 -37.00
CA MET A 218 -16.85 4.59 -37.62
C MET A 218 -16.54 4.74 -39.11
N GLU A 219 -17.15 5.72 -39.78
CA GLU A 219 -16.95 6.01 -41.20
C GLU A 219 -15.60 6.66 -41.51
N GLU A 220 -14.98 7.30 -40.53
CA GLU A 220 -13.65 7.93 -40.64
C GLU A 220 -12.51 6.97 -40.27
N ALA A 221 -12.85 5.74 -39.88
CA ALA A 221 -11.86 4.74 -39.55
C ALA A 221 -11.08 4.33 -40.80
N GLY A 222 -9.75 4.28 -40.69
CA GLY A 222 -8.87 3.91 -41.80
C GLY A 222 -9.22 2.51 -42.38
N PRO A 223 -8.91 2.25 -43.65
CA PRO A 223 -9.35 1.04 -44.38
C PRO A 223 -8.85 -0.29 -43.79
N HIS A 224 -7.90 -0.25 -42.86
CA HIS A 224 -7.34 -1.42 -42.17
C HIS A 224 -7.78 -1.54 -40.69
N THR A 225 -8.61 -0.62 -40.20
CA THR A 225 -9.01 -0.57 -38.78
C THR A 225 -10.08 -1.61 -38.47
N PHE A 226 -11.07 -1.74 -39.34
CA PHE A 226 -12.13 -2.74 -39.25
C PHE A 226 -11.90 -3.81 -40.30
N THR A 227 -11.12 -4.84 -39.96
CA THR A 227 -10.88 -5.99 -40.84
C THR A 227 -11.89 -7.10 -40.59
N THR A 228 -12.29 -7.76 -41.68
CA THR A 228 -13.07 -9.00 -41.67
C THR A 228 -12.17 -10.17 -42.03
N LEU A 229 -12.28 -11.26 -41.28
CA LEU A 229 -11.60 -12.52 -41.60
C LEU A 229 -12.17 -13.13 -42.89
N ALA A 230 -11.45 -14.09 -43.49
CA ALA A 230 -11.85 -14.76 -44.73
C ALA A 230 -13.21 -15.51 -44.66
N ASN A 231 -13.75 -15.70 -43.46
CA ASN A 231 -15.05 -16.31 -43.18
C ASN A 231 -16.20 -15.28 -43.03
N GLY A 232 -15.95 -14.00 -43.30
CA GLY A 232 -16.95 -12.92 -43.21
C GLY A 232 -17.25 -12.42 -41.79
N LEU A 233 -16.58 -12.96 -40.77
CA LEU A 233 -16.71 -12.47 -39.40
C LEU A 233 -15.76 -11.29 -39.15
N PRO A 234 -16.17 -10.29 -38.34
CA PRO A 234 -15.28 -9.23 -37.90
C PRO A 234 -14.14 -9.84 -37.06
N ASN A 235 -12.93 -9.33 -37.25
CA ASN A 235 -11.79 -9.70 -36.41
C ASN A 235 -12.11 -9.40 -34.92
N SER A 236 -11.61 -10.23 -34.00
CA SER A 236 -11.78 -10.02 -32.55
C SER A 236 -11.33 -8.62 -32.13
N LEU A 237 -10.24 -8.11 -32.71
CA LEU A 237 -9.76 -6.75 -32.48
C LEU A 237 -10.76 -5.69 -32.96
N SER A 238 -11.35 -5.87 -34.15
CA SER A 238 -12.39 -4.98 -34.69
C SER A 238 -13.61 -4.90 -33.76
N THR A 239 -13.97 -6.01 -33.11
CA THR A 239 -15.11 -6.08 -32.19
C THR A 239 -14.82 -5.34 -30.88
N VAL A 240 -13.62 -5.50 -30.32
CA VAL A 240 -13.18 -4.77 -29.12
C VAL A 240 -13.11 -3.26 -29.40
N LEU A 241 -12.49 -2.87 -30.51
CA LEU A 241 -12.40 -1.46 -30.92
C LEU A 241 -13.78 -0.82 -31.10
N LEU A 242 -14.74 -1.55 -31.68
CA LEU A 242 -16.12 -1.07 -31.81
C LEU A 242 -16.74 -0.79 -30.43
N HIS A 243 -16.58 -1.71 -29.48
CA HIS A 243 -17.05 -1.51 -28.10
C HIS A 243 -16.36 -0.36 -27.39
N GLU A 244 -15.04 -0.23 -27.50
CA GLU A 244 -14.28 0.88 -26.91
C GLU A 244 -14.68 2.23 -27.51
N THR A 245 -14.89 2.28 -28.84
CA THR A 245 -15.36 3.49 -29.53
C THR A 245 -16.72 3.95 -28.99
N VAL A 246 -17.65 3.02 -28.78
CA VAL A 246 -18.96 3.33 -28.19
C VAL A 246 -18.81 3.86 -26.75
N GLN A 247 -17.97 3.24 -25.92
CA GLN A 247 -17.74 3.69 -24.55
C GLN A 247 -17.06 5.06 -24.50
N PHE A 248 -16.07 5.29 -25.35
CA PHE A 248 -15.36 6.56 -25.45
C PHE A 248 -16.28 7.69 -25.92
N ASN A 249 -17.10 7.44 -26.95
CA ASN A 249 -18.10 8.41 -27.41
C ASN A 249 -19.14 8.71 -26.33
N LYS A 250 -19.53 7.73 -25.52
CA LYS A 250 -20.42 7.94 -24.38
C LYS A 250 -19.76 8.85 -23.33
N LEU A 251 -18.48 8.64 -23.03
CA LEU A 251 -17.72 9.51 -22.12
C LEU A 251 -17.59 10.94 -22.67
N LEU A 252 -17.21 11.11 -23.94
CA LEU A 252 -17.12 12.42 -24.59
C LEU A 252 -18.45 13.17 -24.55
N SER A 253 -19.55 12.47 -24.84
CA SER A 253 -20.90 13.07 -24.77
C SER A 253 -21.24 13.57 -23.36
N VAL A 254 -20.88 12.80 -22.32
CA VAL A 254 -21.05 13.23 -20.93
C VAL A 254 -20.19 14.46 -20.64
N MET A 255 -18.90 14.44 -20.99
CA MET A 255 -17.99 15.57 -20.77
C MET A 255 -18.46 16.86 -21.43
N VAL A 256 -18.86 16.82 -22.70
CA VAL A 256 -19.39 17.98 -23.41
C VAL A 256 -20.66 18.50 -22.73
N SER A 257 -21.56 17.59 -22.35
CA SER A 257 -22.82 17.98 -21.69
C SER A 257 -22.58 18.61 -20.31
N THR A 258 -21.67 18.09 -19.50
CA THR A 258 -21.39 18.59 -18.15
C THR A 258 -20.61 19.89 -18.18
N LEU A 259 -19.65 20.05 -19.10
CA LEU A 259 -18.95 21.33 -19.34
C LEU A 259 -19.92 22.44 -19.76
N ALA A 260 -20.81 22.16 -20.71
CA ALA A 260 -21.82 23.12 -21.14
C ALA A 260 -22.80 23.49 -20.01
N LEU A 261 -23.16 22.53 -19.15
CA LEU A 261 -23.99 22.79 -17.97
C LEU A 261 -23.25 23.62 -16.92
N LEU A 262 -21.96 23.36 -16.67
CA LEU A 262 -21.14 24.16 -15.76
C LEU A 262 -21.04 25.61 -16.23
N GLN A 263 -20.77 25.84 -17.52
CA GLN A 263 -20.72 27.19 -18.10
C GLN A 263 -22.05 27.93 -17.95
N LYS A 264 -23.19 27.26 -18.20
CA LYS A 264 -24.53 27.84 -18.01
C LYS A 264 -24.84 28.13 -16.54
N ALA A 265 -24.38 27.28 -15.62
CA ALA A 265 -24.55 27.47 -14.19
C ALA A 265 -23.79 28.70 -13.68
N ILE A 266 -22.55 28.89 -14.14
CA ILE A 266 -21.74 30.08 -13.83
C ILE A 266 -22.40 31.36 -14.35
N GLN A 267 -23.04 31.32 -15.53
CA GLN A 267 -23.79 32.45 -16.08
C GLN A 267 -25.15 32.69 -15.40
N GLY A 268 -25.53 31.88 -14.41
CA GLY A 268 -26.82 31.99 -13.71
C GLY A 268 -28.03 31.51 -14.51
N LEU A 269 -27.83 30.79 -15.61
CA LEU A 269 -28.90 30.28 -16.49
C LEU A 269 -29.48 28.94 -15.99
N THR A 270 -28.74 28.21 -15.16
CA THR A 270 -29.14 26.93 -14.57
C THR A 270 -28.78 26.86 -13.09
N VAL A 271 -29.56 26.14 -12.29
CA VAL A 271 -29.30 25.95 -10.87
C VAL A 271 -28.04 25.09 -10.68
N LEU A 272 -27.15 25.52 -9.78
CA LEU A 272 -25.96 24.77 -9.40
C LEU A 272 -26.36 23.52 -8.60
N SER A 273 -26.19 22.33 -9.19
CA SER A 273 -26.35 21.07 -8.47
C SER A 273 -25.13 20.77 -7.61
N ALA A 274 -25.27 19.89 -6.61
CA ALA A 274 -24.13 19.47 -5.77
C ALA A 274 -22.97 18.87 -6.59
N SER A 275 -23.28 18.14 -7.67
CA SER A 275 -22.27 17.61 -8.58
C SER A 275 -21.52 18.69 -9.37
N LEU A 276 -22.23 19.74 -9.81
CA LEU A 276 -21.62 20.87 -10.51
C LEU A 276 -20.79 21.75 -9.56
N ASP A 277 -21.19 21.86 -8.29
CA ASP A 277 -20.42 22.59 -7.27
C ASP A 277 -19.10 21.87 -6.92
N LEU A 278 -19.14 20.53 -6.83
CA LEU A 278 -17.92 19.72 -6.70
C LEU A 278 -17.02 19.87 -7.93
N MET A 279 -17.59 19.81 -9.14
CA MET A 279 -16.85 20.04 -10.38
C MET A 279 -16.22 21.44 -10.40
N PHE A 280 -16.98 22.48 -10.03
CA PHE A 280 -16.48 23.85 -9.92
C PHE A 280 -15.28 23.95 -8.96
N THR A 281 -15.37 23.29 -7.80
CA THR A 281 -14.29 23.21 -6.82
C THR A 281 -13.06 22.49 -7.38
N SER A 282 -13.23 21.35 -8.06
CA SER A 282 -12.13 20.63 -8.71
C SER A 282 -11.43 21.47 -9.78
N PHE A 283 -12.18 22.22 -10.59
CA PHE A 283 -11.61 23.14 -11.59
C PHE A 283 -10.81 24.28 -10.97
N LEU A 284 -11.25 24.80 -9.82
CA LEU A 284 -10.47 25.79 -9.06
C LEU A 284 -9.18 25.19 -8.52
N ASN A 285 -9.23 23.97 -7.99
CA ASN A 285 -8.10 23.28 -7.39
C ASN A 285 -7.17 22.58 -8.40
N ASN A 286 -7.45 22.64 -9.71
CA ASN A 286 -6.75 21.88 -10.76
C ASN A 286 -6.79 20.36 -10.56
N GLU A 287 -7.91 19.87 -10.03
CA GLU A 287 -8.15 18.45 -9.82
C GLU A 287 -9.09 17.90 -10.90
N VAL A 288 -8.98 16.60 -11.19
CA VAL A 288 -9.90 15.92 -12.10
C VAL A 288 -11.25 15.72 -11.39
N PRO A 289 -12.37 16.22 -11.94
CA PRO A 289 -13.70 15.99 -11.38
C PRO A 289 -14.06 14.51 -11.36
N ALA A 290 -14.80 14.09 -10.33
CA ALA A 290 -15.27 12.71 -10.14
C ALA A 290 -16.49 12.36 -11.02
#